data_AF-A0A6A9QQQ5-F1
#
_entry.id   AF-A0A6A9QQQ5-F1
#
_cell.length_a   1.000
_cell.length_b   1.000
_cell.length_c   1.000
_cell.angle_alpha   90.00
_cell.angle_beta   90.00
_cell.angle_gamma   90.00
#
_symmetry.space_group_name_H-M   'P 1'
#
loop_
_entity.id
_entity.type
_entity.pdbx_description
1 polymer ?
#
loop_
_entity_poly.entity_id
_entity_poly.type
_entity_poly.pdbx_seq_one_letter_code
_entity_poly.pdbx_strand_id
1 'polypeptide(L)'
;MASISARSAHKYVMSQLERMESGYEIELLSFKKDRSVVVMKVEDGKFRIREEGYLNGEKDLDKETLSKELKKALEREFPRSNTLFVSLRKS
;
A
#
# COMPACT_ATOMS: atom_id res chain seq x y z
N MET A 1 6.03 -10.86 9.17
CA MET A 1 4.93 -10.00 8.67
C MET A 1 4.17 -9.47 9.86
N ALA A 2 3.95 -8.16 9.93
CA ALA A 2 3.06 -7.58 10.92
C ALA A 2 1.62 -7.61 10.38
N SER A 3 0.62 -7.61 11.26
CA SER A 3 -0.79 -7.52 10.87
C SER A 3 -1.39 -6.24 11.44
N ILE A 4 -2.12 -5.51 10.62
CA ILE A 4 -2.78 -4.25 10.99
C ILE A 4 -4.26 -4.30 10.63
N SER A 5 -5.07 -3.45 11.24
CA SER A 5 -6.47 -3.32 10.81
C SER A 5 -6.53 -2.65 9.45
N ALA A 6 -7.45 -3.08 8.57
CA ALA A 6 -7.62 -2.45 7.27
C ALA A 6 -7.97 -0.95 7.41
N ARG A 7 -8.72 -0.59 8.45
CA ARG A 7 -9.04 0.80 8.79
C ARG A 7 -7.82 1.65 9.11
N SER A 8 -6.80 1.07 9.75
CA SER A 8 -5.54 1.75 10.07
C SER A 8 -4.49 1.64 8.97
N ALA A 9 -4.72 0.83 7.93
CA ALA A 9 -3.73 0.55 6.90
C ALA A 9 -3.32 1.79 6.11
N HIS A 10 -4.28 2.62 5.73
CA HIS A 10 -4.01 3.89 5.05
C HIS A 10 -3.05 4.78 5.86
N LYS A 11 -3.38 5.05 7.12
CA LYS A 11 -2.54 5.87 8.01
C LYS A 11 -1.17 5.25 8.23
N TYR A 12 -1.12 3.92 8.44
CA TYR A 12 0.13 3.20 8.66
C TYR A 12 1.07 3.35 7.46
N VAL A 13 0.59 3.05 6.25
CA VAL A 13 1.39 3.15 5.01
C VAL A 13 1.92 4.57 4.83
N MET A 14 1.06 5.59 4.95
CA MET A 14 1.47 6.98 4.80
C MET A 14 2.55 7.38 5.81
N SER A 15 2.38 7.03 7.09
CA SER A 15 3.38 7.31 8.12
C SER A 15 4.69 6.55 7.95
N GLN A 16 4.65 5.35 7.34
CA GLN A 16 5.85 4.60 7.00
C GLN A 16 6.59 5.24 5.83
N LEU A 17 5.88 5.63 4.76
CA LEU A 17 6.45 6.31 3.57
C LEU A 17 7.18 7.62 3.92
N GLU A 18 6.69 8.34 4.92
CA GLU A 18 7.34 9.57 5.40
C GLU A 18 8.67 9.31 6.12
N ARG A 19 8.85 8.12 6.70
CA ARG A 19 10.05 7.75 7.48
C ARG A 19 11.09 6.97 6.70
N MET A 20 10.69 6.36 5.59
CA MET A 20 11.57 5.51 4.78
C MET A 20 12.27 6.27 3.68
N GLU A 21 13.44 5.75 3.31
CA GLU A 21 14.24 6.23 2.20
C GLU A 21 13.63 5.80 0.86
N SER A 22 14.07 6.44 -0.21
CA SER A 22 13.77 6.04 -1.59
C SER A 22 14.24 4.60 -1.83
N GLY A 23 13.48 3.81 -2.60
CA GLY A 23 13.74 2.40 -2.87
C GLY A 23 13.10 1.43 -1.86
N TYR A 24 12.42 1.93 -0.82
CA TYR A 24 11.62 1.07 0.06
C TYR A 24 10.19 0.90 -0.47
N GLU A 25 9.65 -0.30 -0.27
CA GLU A 25 8.26 -0.64 -0.58
C GLU A 25 7.53 -1.26 0.62
N ILE A 26 6.23 -0.99 0.66
CA ILE A 26 5.30 -1.51 1.65
C ILE A 26 4.29 -2.37 0.91
N GLU A 27 4.34 -3.67 1.17
CA GLU A 27 3.40 -4.65 0.65
C GLU A 27 2.28 -4.86 1.68
N LEU A 28 1.04 -4.63 1.27
CA LEU A 28 -0.17 -5.00 1.98
C LEU A 28 -0.77 -6.25 1.35
N LEU A 29 -1.15 -7.23 2.16
CA LEU A 29 -1.77 -8.48 1.72
C LEU A 29 -3.11 -8.67 2.41
N SER A 30 -4.07 -9.22 1.66
CA SER A 30 -5.34 -9.68 2.23
C SER A 30 -5.11 -10.78 3.26
N PHE A 31 -6.10 -11.03 4.12
CA PHE A 31 -6.03 -12.15 5.05
C PHE A 31 -5.82 -13.51 4.35
N LYS A 32 -6.42 -13.69 3.17
CA LYS A 32 -6.29 -14.89 2.35
C LYS A 32 -5.01 -14.91 1.50
N LYS A 33 -4.26 -13.78 1.46
CA LYS A 33 -3.06 -13.58 0.63
C LYS A 33 -3.31 -13.76 -0.87
N ASP A 34 -4.54 -13.61 -1.31
CA ASP A 34 -4.99 -13.68 -2.70
C ASP A 34 -5.00 -12.31 -3.40
N ARG A 35 -4.82 -11.23 -2.63
CA ARG A 35 -4.79 -9.85 -3.13
C ARG A 35 -3.70 -9.06 -2.41
N SER A 36 -3.00 -8.22 -3.15
CA SER A 36 -1.93 -7.36 -2.64
C SER A 36 -2.07 -5.91 -3.13
N VAL A 37 -1.61 -4.99 -2.29
CA VAL A 37 -1.40 -3.58 -2.65
C VAL A 37 0.00 -3.22 -2.19
N VAL A 38 0.90 -2.96 -3.13
CA VAL A 38 2.28 -2.58 -2.89
C VAL A 38 2.44 -1.09 -3.12
N VAL A 39 3.09 -0.39 -2.19
CA VAL A 39 3.40 1.04 -2.34
C VAL A 39 4.90 1.23 -2.18
N MET A 40 5.56 1.70 -3.23
CA MET A 40 6.99 1.98 -3.28
C MET A 40 7.25 3.48 -3.27
N LYS A 41 8.26 3.91 -2.51
CA LYS A 41 8.81 5.26 -2.60
C LYS A 41 9.92 5.26 -3.66
N VAL A 42 9.66 5.89 -4.81
CA VAL A 42 10.60 5.91 -5.94
C VAL A 42 11.64 7.01 -5.73
N GLU A 43 11.17 8.22 -5.46
CA GLU A 43 11.99 9.41 -5.16
C GLU A 43 11.25 10.30 -4.17
N ASP A 44 11.87 11.37 -3.68
CA ASP A 44 11.17 12.35 -2.85
C ASP A 44 9.99 12.98 -3.60
N GLY A 45 8.79 12.75 -3.07
CA GLY A 45 7.54 13.21 -3.67
C GLY A 45 6.98 12.32 -4.79
N LYS A 46 7.67 11.26 -5.21
CA LYS A 46 7.18 10.29 -6.20
C LYS A 46 7.02 8.91 -5.60
N PHE A 47 5.84 8.35 -5.77
CA PHE A 47 5.47 7.04 -5.26
C PHE A 47 4.90 6.19 -6.36
N ARG A 48 5.09 4.89 -6.27
CA ARG A 48 4.46 3.92 -7.16
C ARG A 48 3.53 3.06 -6.34
N ILE A 49 2.27 2.97 -6.77
CA ILE A 49 1.32 2.01 -6.23
C ILE A 49 1.13 0.89 -7.25
N ARG A 50 1.21 -0.35 -6.79
CA ARG A 50 0.92 -1.55 -7.56
C ARG A 50 -0.16 -2.33 -6.85
N GLU A 51 -1.15 -2.76 -7.60
CA GLU A 51 -2.29 -3.52 -7.11
C GLU A 51 -2.31 -4.86 -7.84
N GLU A 52 -2.53 -5.95 -7.10
CA GLU A 52 -2.72 -7.27 -7.68
C GLU A 52 -3.89 -7.97 -6.97
N GLY A 53 -4.95 -8.28 -7.72
CA GLY A 53 -6.17 -8.84 -7.16
C GLY A 53 -7.38 -8.54 -8.03
N TYR A 54 -8.20 -7.59 -7.59
CA TYR A 54 -9.35 -7.10 -8.35
C TYR A 54 -8.91 -6.22 -9.52
N LEU A 55 -7.99 -5.30 -9.29
CA LEU A 55 -7.32 -4.54 -10.32
C LEU A 55 -5.84 -4.93 -10.36
N ASN A 56 -5.35 -5.25 -11.56
CA ASN A 56 -3.94 -5.53 -11.78
C ASN A 56 -3.33 -4.36 -12.53
N GLY A 57 -2.43 -3.63 -11.88
CA GLY A 57 -1.77 -2.50 -12.51
C GLY A 57 -0.83 -1.77 -11.57
N GLU A 58 0.02 -0.95 -12.16
CA GLU A 58 0.92 -0.05 -11.45
C GLU A 58 0.74 1.38 -11.94
N LYS A 59 0.89 2.34 -11.04
CA LYS A 59 0.80 3.77 -11.35
C LYS A 59 1.78 4.57 -10.51
N ASP A 60 2.41 5.55 -11.14
CA ASP A 60 3.21 6.57 -10.47
C ASP A 60 2.32 7.74 -10.06
N LEU A 61 2.43 8.13 -8.80
CA LEU A 61 1.60 9.13 -8.15
C LEU A 61 2.46 10.02 -7.25
N ASP A 62 2.04 11.28 -7.10
CA ASP A 62 2.54 12.16 -6.06
C ASP A 62 1.94 11.81 -4.68
N LYS A 63 2.43 12.44 -3.61
CA LYS A 63 1.98 12.18 -2.23
C LYS A 63 0.46 12.40 -2.03
N GLU A 64 -0.11 13.43 -2.64
CA GLU A 64 -1.53 13.77 -2.47
C GLU A 64 -2.41 12.78 -3.22
N THR A 65 -2.05 12.48 -4.47
CA THR A 65 -2.80 11.54 -5.30
C THR A 65 -2.66 10.11 -4.77
N LEU A 66 -1.48 9.73 -4.27
CA LEU A 66 -1.24 8.44 -3.62
C LEU A 66 -2.18 8.23 -2.43
N SER A 67 -2.32 9.24 -1.56
CA SER A 67 -3.19 9.12 -0.38
C SER A 67 -4.64 8.81 -0.76
N LYS A 68 -5.13 9.45 -1.84
CA LYS A 68 -6.49 9.21 -2.36
C LYS A 68 -6.60 7.85 -3.04
N GLU A 69 -5.63 7.49 -3.89
CA GLU A 69 -5.64 6.23 -4.63
C GLU A 69 -5.46 5.04 -3.70
N LEU A 70 -4.57 5.11 -2.71
CA LEU A 70 -4.41 4.08 -1.68
C LEU A 70 -5.72 3.80 -0.94
N LYS A 71 -6.47 4.84 -0.60
CA LYS A 71 -7.78 4.65 0.07
C LYS A 71 -8.75 3.89 -0.84
N LYS A 72 -8.82 4.27 -2.12
CA LYS A 72 -9.64 3.56 -3.12
C LYS A 72 -9.17 2.13 -3.35
N ALA A 73 -7.86 1.91 -3.43
CA ALA A 73 -7.24 0.60 -3.57
C ALA A 73 -7.60 -0.29 -2.39
N LEU A 74 -7.50 0.21 -1.16
CA LEU A 74 -7.91 -0.51 0.04
C LEU A 74 -9.40 -0.87 0.02
N GLU A 75 -10.28 0.04 -0.39
CA GLU A 75 -11.72 -0.23 -0.48
C GLU A 75 -12.06 -1.21 -1.62
N ARG A 76 -11.34 -1.15 -2.73
CA ARG A 76 -11.54 -2.02 -3.90
C ARG A 76 -10.97 -3.43 -3.70
N GLU A 77 -9.73 -3.52 -3.23
CA GLU A 77 -9.02 -4.78 -3.02
C GLU A 77 -9.45 -5.48 -1.73
N PHE A 78 -9.72 -4.70 -0.67
CA PHE A 78 -10.01 -5.24 0.66
C PHE A 78 -11.37 -4.80 1.26
N PRO A 79 -12.50 -4.84 0.50
CA PRO A 79 -13.79 -4.30 0.96
C PRO A 79 -14.35 -4.95 2.22
N ARG A 80 -13.94 -6.19 2.53
CA ARG A 80 -14.43 -6.98 3.68
C ARG A 80 -13.32 -7.47 4.60
N SER A 81 -12.07 -7.06 4.36
CA SER A 81 -10.95 -7.50 5.20
C SER A 81 -10.89 -6.62 6.44
N ASN A 82 -10.96 -7.22 7.63
CA ASN A 82 -10.73 -6.49 8.87
C ASN A 82 -9.23 -6.37 9.19
N THR A 83 -8.45 -7.37 8.77
CA THR A 83 -7.03 -7.48 9.05
C THR A 83 -6.26 -7.63 7.74
N LEU A 84 -5.19 -6.86 7.60
CA LEU A 84 -4.24 -6.92 6.49
C LEU A 84 -2.86 -7.28 7.03
N PHE A 85 -2.12 -8.07 6.27
CA PHE A 85 -0.71 -8.29 6.56
C PHE A 85 0.12 -7.20 5.88
N VAL A 86 1.15 -6.72 6.57
CA VAL A 86 2.08 -5.73 6.03
C VAL A 86 3.50 -6.27 6.08
N SER A 87 4.23 -6.01 5.00
CA SER A 87 5.64 -6.31 4.86
C SER A 87 6.37 -5.09 4.31
N LEU A 88 7.52 -4.78 4.89
CA LEU A 88 8.43 -3.74 4.41
C LEU A 88 9.56 -4.45 3.67
N ARG A 89 9.84 -4.04 2.44
CA ARG A 89 10.94 -4.59 1.64
C ARG A 89 11.76 -3.44 1.05
N LYS A 90 13.03 -3.71 0.78
CA LYS A 90 13.90 -2.82 0.03
C LYS A 90 13.98 -3.37 -1.39
N SER A 91 13.63 -2.53 -2.37
CA SER A 91 13.77 -2.83 -3.80
C SER A 91 15.13 -2.40 -4.33
#